data_AF-A0A9X1NHU9-F1
#
_entry.id   AF-A0A9X1NHU9-F1
#
_cell.length_a   1.000
_cell.length_b   1.000
_cell.length_c   1.000
_cell.angle_alpha   90.00
_cell.angle_beta   90.00
_cell.angle_gamma   90.00
#
_symmetry.space_group_name_H-M   'P 1'
#
loop_
_entity.id
_entity.type
_entity.pdbx_description
1 polymer ?
#
loop_
_entity_poly.entity_id
_entity_poly.type
_entity_poly.pdbx_seq_one_letter_code
_entity_poly.pdbx_strand_id
1 'polypeptide(L)'
;MDSKLLSAQTDTWILACLAAGPAGMTLREIRQRLWEQIPTDVRSSWEVLLVGDQVSRSLNQLAREGVVRHDKYAMRWELITRDQEMAAPPTRTVPDGEQRHLFDA
;
A
#
# COMPACT_ATOMS: atom_id res chain seq x y z
N MET A 1 -1.46 10.16 23.94
CA MET A 1 -2.04 10.40 22.61
C MET A 1 -3.16 9.39 22.37
N ASP A 2 -4.32 9.82 21.87
CA ASP A 2 -5.42 8.91 21.51
C ASP A 2 -5.00 8.04 20.31
N SER A 3 -5.18 6.72 20.43
CA SER A 3 -4.81 5.74 19.39
C SER A 3 -5.49 6.02 18.05
N LYS A 4 -6.74 6.52 18.06
CA LYS A 4 -7.46 6.88 16.84
C LYS A 4 -6.87 8.11 16.16
N LEU A 5 -6.44 9.10 16.95
CA LEU A 5 -5.80 10.31 16.44
C LEU A 5 -4.44 9.97 15.81
N LEU A 6 -3.65 9.11 16.45
CA LEU A 6 -2.38 8.62 15.91
C LEU A 6 -2.60 7.88 14.58
N SER A 7 -3.62 7.02 14.49
CA SER A 7 -3.94 6.30 13.26
C SER A 7 -4.25 7.25 12.11
N ALA A 8 -5.22 8.15 12.28
CA ALA A 8 -5.63 9.09 11.24
C ALA A 8 -4.50 10.02 10.79
N GLN A 9 -3.65 10.46 11.74
CA GLN A 9 -2.48 11.26 11.43
C GLN A 9 -1.44 10.47 10.62
N THR A 10 -1.19 9.21 10.99
CA THR A 10 -0.24 8.33 10.29
C THR A 10 -0.74 8.01 8.87
N ASP A 11 -2.03 7.75 8.70
CA ASP A 11 -2.64 7.52 7.39
C ASP A 11 -2.44 8.73 6.48
N THR A 12 -2.71 9.94 7.00
CA THR A 12 -2.51 11.20 6.28
C THR A 12 -1.06 11.36 5.82
N TRP A 13 -0.09 11.09 6.71
CA TRP A 13 1.31 11.20 6.34
C TRP A 13 1.75 10.14 5.31
N ILE A 14 1.26 8.91 5.41
CA ILE A 14 1.54 7.85 4.43
C ILE A 14 1.02 8.26 3.04
N LEU A 15 -0.22 8.73 2.96
CA LEU A 15 -0.83 9.14 1.69
C LEU A 15 -0.07 10.32 1.07
N ALA A 16 0.28 11.33 1.87
CA ALA A 16 1.11 12.45 1.40
C ALA A 16 2.49 11.97 0.93
N CYS A 17 3.11 11.04 1.66
CA CYS A 17 4.40 10.45 1.29
C CYS A 17 4.32 9.73 -0.06
N LEU A 18 3.31 8.87 -0.25
CA LEU A 18 3.08 8.12 -1.49
C LEU A 18 2.76 9.04 -2.67
N ALA A 19 1.95 10.08 -2.47
CA ALA A 19 1.61 11.05 -3.51
C ALA A 19 2.81 11.89 -3.96
N ALA A 20 3.74 12.23 -3.06
CA ALA A 20 4.92 13.04 -3.35
C ALA A 20 6.16 12.23 -3.77
N GLY A 21 6.09 10.90 -3.75
CA GLY A 21 7.21 10.05 -4.11
C GLY A 21 7.10 9.46 -5.52
N PRO A 22 8.08 8.63 -5.91
CA PRO A 22 8.02 7.89 -7.17
C PRO A 22 6.84 6.90 -7.17
N ALA A 23 6.48 6.41 -8.36
CA ALA A 23 5.47 5.36 -8.54
C ALA A 23 5.91 4.06 -7.83
N GLY A 24 5.60 3.98 -6.55
CA GLY A 24 5.96 2.89 -5.66
C GLY A 24 7.13 3.21 -4.74
N MET A 25 6.94 2.96 -3.45
CA MET A 25 7.98 3.05 -2.42
C MET A 25 7.99 1.81 -1.53
N THR A 26 9.18 1.39 -1.13
CA THR A 26 9.36 0.33 -0.14
C THR A 26 8.97 0.82 1.26
N LEU A 27 8.65 -0.12 2.15
CA LEU A 27 8.36 0.21 3.56
C LEU A 27 9.50 0.99 4.23
N ARG A 28 10.75 0.69 3.86
CA ARG A 28 11.94 1.39 4.37
C ARG A 28 11.95 2.86 3.94
N GLU A 29 11.70 3.13 2.66
CA GLU A 29 11.67 4.50 2.12
C GLU A 29 10.52 5.32 2.74
N ILE A 30 9.34 4.70 2.90
CA ILE A 30 8.21 5.34 3.58
C ILE A 30 8.59 5.70 5.01
N ARG A 31 9.13 4.75 5.79
CA ARG A 31 9.55 5.01 7.18
C ARG A 31 10.60 6.11 7.28
N GLN A 32 11.56 6.14 6.36
CA GLN A 32 12.60 7.17 6.34
C GLN A 32 12.01 8.56 6.07
N ARG A 33 11.13 8.68 5.07
CA ARG A 33 10.47 9.97 4.76
C ARG A 33 9.55 10.44 5.88
N LEU A 34 8.84 9.51 6.51
CA LEU A 34 7.99 9.82 7.67
C LEU A 34 8.83 10.27 8.86
N TRP A 35 9.96 9.62 9.11
CA TRP A 35 10.88 9.99 10.19
C TRP A 35 11.33 11.45 10.11
N GLU A 36 11.58 11.95 8.91
CA GLU A 36 11.98 13.35 8.67
C GLU A 36 10.87 14.36 9.03
N GLN A 37 9.59 13.94 8.98
CA GLN A 37 8.43 14.77 9.33
C GLN A 37 8.08 14.73 10.82
N ILE A 38 8.54 13.71 11.56
CA ILE A 38 8.24 13.58 12.99
C ILE A 38 8.99 14.69 13.76
N PRO A 39 8.34 15.43 14.67
CA PRO A 39 9.01 16.38 15.55
C PRO A 39 10.19 15.76 16.32
N THR A 40 11.28 16.52 16.53
CA THR A 40 12.52 15.99 17.14
C THR A 40 12.31 15.45 18.55
N ASP A 41 11.47 16.13 19.33
CA ASP A 41 11.05 15.71 20.68
C ASP A 41 10.37 14.34 20.68
N VAL A 42 9.55 14.03 19.68
CA VAL A 42 8.93 12.72 19.50
C VAL A 42 9.95 11.69 18.99
N ARG A 43 10.84 12.06 18.06
CA ARG A 43 11.91 11.17 17.57
C ARG A 43 12.86 10.70 18.68
N SER A 44 13.11 11.57 19.66
CA SER A 44 13.96 11.30 20.81
C SER A 44 13.21 10.66 21.98
N SER A 45 11.90 10.40 21.86
CA SER A 45 11.09 9.75 22.88
C SER A 45 10.76 8.29 22.53
N TRP A 46 10.26 7.54 23.50
CA TRP A 46 9.81 6.16 23.30
C TRP A 46 8.60 6.08 22.36
N GLU A 47 7.86 7.17 22.15
CA GLU A 47 6.66 7.23 21.33
C GLU A 47 6.95 6.94 19.85
N VAL A 48 8.20 7.13 19.41
CA VAL A 48 8.63 6.80 18.05
C VAL A 48 8.44 5.32 17.70
N LEU A 49 8.48 4.43 18.71
CA LEU A 49 8.17 3.01 18.54
C LEU A 49 6.69 2.80 18.18
N LEU A 50 5.78 3.60 18.75
CA LEU A 50 4.35 3.56 18.43
C LEU A 50 4.11 4.00 16.99
N VAL A 51 4.81 5.04 16.53
CA VAL A 51 4.71 5.51 15.14
C VAL A 51 5.19 4.41 14.18
N GLY A 52 6.32 3.76 14.47
CA GLY A 52 6.85 2.67 13.64
C GLY A 52 5.89 1.48 13.49
N ASP A 53 5.25 1.05 14.58
CA ASP A 53 4.23 -0.01 14.55
C ASP A 53 2.98 0.45 13.78
N GLN A 54 2.52 1.68 14.04
CA GLN A 54 1.34 2.24 13.41
C GLN A 54 1.48 2.32 11.88
N VAL A 55 2.64 2.70 11.35
CA VAL A 55 2.88 2.77 9.90
C VAL A 55 2.53 1.46 9.18
N SER A 56 2.94 0.33 9.77
CA SER A 56 2.71 -0.99 9.16
C SER A 56 1.23 -1.39 9.22
N ARG A 57 0.54 -1.04 10.31
CA ARG A 57 -0.91 -1.28 10.46
C ARG A 57 -1.71 -0.42 9.48
N SER A 58 -1.37 0.85 9.40
CA SER A 58 -1.98 1.83 8.50
C SER A 58 -1.84 1.43 7.03
N LEU A 59 -0.66 1.02 6.57
CA LEU A 59 -0.47 0.55 5.19
C LEU A 59 -1.37 -0.66 4.87
N ASN A 60 -1.44 -1.65 5.77
CA ASN A 60 -2.30 -2.81 5.59
C ASN A 60 -3.79 -2.43 5.59
N GLN A 61 -4.20 -1.50 6.44
CA GLN A 61 -5.58 -1.01 6.50
C GLN A 61 -5.95 -0.27 5.22
N LEU A 62 -5.13 0.68 4.77
CA LEU A 62 -5.32 1.42 3.52
C LEU A 62 -5.34 0.50 2.29
N ALA A 63 -4.59 -0.61 2.33
CA ALA A 63 -4.65 -1.61 1.26
C ALA A 63 -5.96 -2.40 1.26
N ARG A 64 -6.51 -2.73 2.42
CA ARG A 64 -7.83 -3.38 2.52
C ARG A 64 -8.94 -2.45 2.04
N GLU A 65 -8.79 -1.14 2.26
CA GLU A 65 -9.70 -0.10 1.80
C GLU A 65 -9.54 0.23 0.31
N GLY A 66 -8.56 -0.37 -0.38
CA GLY A 66 -8.33 -0.13 -1.80
C GLY A 66 -7.73 1.24 -2.12
N VAL A 67 -7.16 1.94 -1.13
CA VAL A 67 -6.52 3.24 -1.31
C VAL A 67 -5.08 3.07 -1.79
N VAL A 68 -4.39 2.04 -1.32
CA VAL A 68 -3.03 1.70 -1.72
C VAL A 68 -2.92 0.26 -2.17
N ARG A 69 -1.95 -0.05 -3.03
CA ARG A 69 -1.62 -1.40 -3.47
C ARG A 69 -0.25 -1.79 -2.94
N HIS A 70 -0.10 -3.03 -2.50
CA HIS A 70 1.21 -3.63 -2.20
C HIS A 70 1.57 -4.64 -3.29
N ASP A 71 2.59 -4.31 -4.08
CA ASP A 71 3.28 -5.27 -4.93
C ASP A 71 4.25 -6.09 -4.06
N LYS A 72 3.90 -7.36 -3.82
CA LYS A 72 4.71 -8.28 -3.01
C LYS A 72 6.00 -8.73 -3.71
N TYR A 73 6.06 -8.66 -5.04
CA TYR A 73 7.26 -9.05 -5.79
C TYR A 73 8.29 -7.93 -5.77
N ALA A 74 7.83 -6.69 -6.03
CA ALA A 74 8.67 -5.51 -5.96
C ALA A 74 8.88 -4.98 -4.54
N MET A 75 8.12 -5.49 -3.55
CA MET A 75 8.08 -5.03 -2.16
C MET A 75 7.75 -3.53 -2.06
N ARG A 76 6.83 -3.07 -2.91
CA ARG A 76 6.50 -1.66 -3.12
C ARG A 76 5.04 -1.37 -2.83
N TRP A 77 4.81 -0.22 -2.20
CA TRP A 77 3.51 0.34 -1.89
C TRP A 77 3.24 1.52 -2.80
N GLU A 78 2.06 1.52 -3.40
CA GLU A 78 1.65 2.49 -4.42
C GLU A 78 0.28 3.06 -4.07
N LEU A 79 0.07 4.35 -4.33
CA LEU A 79 -1.26 4.94 -4.28
C LEU A 79 -2.05 4.47 -5.50
N ILE A 80 -3.27 3.97 -5.29
CA ILE A 80 -4.17 3.63 -6.39
C ILE A 80 -4.72 4.95 -6.95
N THR A 81 -4.38 5.26 -8.20
CA THR A 81 -4.90 6.43 -8.92
C THR A 81 -6.08 6.03 -9.80
N ARG A 82 -6.99 6.96 -10.12
CA ARG A 82 -8.16 6.69 -10.98
C ARG A 82 -7.79 6.07 -12.34
N ASP A 83 -6.60 6.40 -12.86
CA ASP A 83 -6.10 5.81 -14.11
C ASP A 83 -5.75 4.31 -13.94
N GLN A 84 -5.36 3.88 -12.74
CA GLN A 84 -5.12 2.48 -12.41
C GLN A 84 -6.43 1.71 -12.13
N GLU A 85 -7.47 2.38 -11.64
CA GLU A 85 -8.84 1.82 -11.54
C GLU A 85 -9.41 1.49 -12.92
N MET A 86 -9.10 2.29 -13.94
CA MET A 86 -9.52 2.05 -15.34
C MET A 86 -8.64 1.03 -16.09
N ALA A 87 -7.44 0.73 -15.58
CA ALA A 87 -6.51 -0.22 -16.22
C ALA A 87 -6.81 -1.70 -15.91
N ALA A 88 -7.97 -2.01 -15.33
CA ALA A 88 -8.53 -3.37 -15.29
C ALA A 88 -10.04 -3.27 -15.60
N PRO A 89 -10.73 -4.26 -16.25
CA PRO A 89 -10.40 -5.69 -16.53
C PRO A 89 -10.94 -6.16 -17.95
N PRO A 90 -11.26 -7.43 -18.34
CA PRO A 90 -11.21 -8.75 -17.68
C PRO A 90 -10.67 -9.95 -18.54
N THR A 91 -10.76 -11.14 -17.94
CA THR A 91 -10.89 -12.47 -18.59
C THR A 91 -9.60 -13.16 -19.04
N ARG A 92 -9.24 -14.22 -18.31
CA ARG A 92 -8.53 -15.37 -18.87
C ARG A 92 -9.36 -15.87 -20.06
N THR A 93 -9.04 -15.43 -21.27
CA THR A 93 -9.47 -16.10 -22.49
C THR A 93 -8.88 -17.49 -22.41
N VAL A 94 -9.74 -18.48 -22.16
CA VAL A 94 -9.38 -19.86 -22.48
C VAL A 94 -9.13 -19.85 -23.99
N PRO A 95 -7.94 -20.26 -24.47
CA PRO A 95 -7.74 -20.40 -25.90
C PRO A 95 -8.77 -21.40 -26.42
N ASP A 96 -9.55 -20.94 -27.38
CA ASP A 96 -10.50 -21.73 -28.16
C ASP A 96 -9.68 -22.74 -28.98
N GLY A 97 -9.38 -23.88 -28.39
CA GLY A 97 -8.32 -24.77 -28.89
C GLY A 97 -8.40 -26.23 -28.46
N GLU A 98 -9.45 -26.65 -27.75
CA GLU A 98 -9.67 -28.07 -27.47
C GLU A 98 -11.14 -28.49 -27.65
N GLN A 99 -11.68 -28.22 -28.84
CA GLN A 99 -12.67 -29.11 -29.44
C GLN A 99 -11.91 -30.31 -30.04
N ARG A 100 -11.59 -31.32 -29.23
CA ARG A 100 -11.16 -32.63 -29.74
C ARG A 100 -11.82 -33.76 -28.94
N HIS A 101 -12.91 -34.25 -29.53
CA HIS A 101 -13.45 -35.61 -29.48
C HIS A 101 -13.45 -36.31 -28.10
N LEU A 102 -14.49 -36.08 -27.31
CA LEU A 102 -14.95 -37.10 -26.37
C LEU A 102 -15.80 -38.14 -27.13
N PHE A 103 -15.14 -39.21 -27.54
CA PHE A 103 -15.65 -40.59 -27.65
C PHE A 103 -16.90 -40.84 -28.51
N ASP A 104 -16.66 -41.04 -29.81
CA ASP A 104 -17.31 -42.13 -30.54
C ASP A 104 -16.60 -43.45 -30.16
N ALA A 105 -17.30 -44.34 -29.45
CA ALA A 105 -17.12 -45.80 -29.46
C ALA A 105 -18.20 -46.46 -28.57
#